data_AF-A0A534PWY5-F1
#
_entry.id   AF-A0A534PWY5-F1
#
_cell.length_a   1.000
_cell.length_b   1.000
_cell.length_c   1.000
_cell.angle_alpha   90.00
_cell.angle_beta   90.00
_cell.angle_gamma   90.00
#
_symmetry.space_group_name_H-M   'P 1'
#
loop_
_entity.id
_entity.type
_entity.pdbx_description
1 polymer ?
#
loop_
_entity_poly.entity_id
_entity_poly.type
_entity_poly.pdbx_seq_one_letter_code
_entity_poly.pdbx_strand_id
1 'polypeptide(L)'
;MPIRYIELPAAQNGLDRTLVLLHGYGADEHDLLPIAHELDPRLRAVSLQAPLSLGGAMRAWFNLAQDARGISFDPDEAREG
;
A
#
# COMPACT_ATOMS: atom_id res chain seq x y z
N MET A 1 -1.59 -14.30 -9.08
CA MET A 1 -0.18 -14.26 -8.60
C MET A 1 -0.20 -13.91 -7.12
N PRO A 2 0.76 -14.37 -6.29
CA PRO A 2 0.82 -13.97 -4.88
C PRO A 2 1.20 -12.48 -4.77
N ILE A 3 0.51 -11.75 -3.91
CA ILE A 3 0.83 -10.34 -3.58
C ILE A 3 2.13 -10.32 -2.77
N ARG A 4 3.05 -9.42 -3.12
CA ARG A 4 4.26 -9.16 -2.35
C ARG A 4 3.92 -8.26 -1.16
N TYR A 5 4.56 -8.50 -0.03
CA TYR A 5 4.36 -7.69 1.17
C TYR A 5 5.63 -7.62 2.01
N ILE A 6 5.68 -6.63 2.90
CA ILE A 6 6.63 -6.56 4.00
C ILE A 6 5.85 -6.65 5.30
N GLU A 7 6.37 -7.45 6.22
CA GLU A 7 5.85 -7.55 7.57
C GLU A 7 6.80 -6.87 8.54
N LEU A 8 6.24 -6.01 9.39
CA LEU A 8 6.92 -5.41 10.52
C LEU A 8 6.26 -5.96 11.81
N PRO A 9 7.02 -6.67 12.67
CA PRO A 9 6.47 -7.17 13.92
C PRO A 9 6.08 -6.00 14.84
N ALA A 10 5.18 -6.28 15.79
CA ALA A 10 4.89 -5.34 16.86
C ALA A 10 6.15 -5.05 17.68
N ALA A 11 6.41 -3.78 17.98
CA ALA A 11 7.52 -3.36 18.84
C ALA A 11 7.20 -3.53 20.33
N GLN A 12 5.91 -3.60 20.67
CA GLN A 12 5.41 -3.80 22.02
C GLN A 12 4.31 -4.85 22.06
N ASN A 13 4.19 -5.56 23.18
CA ASN A 13 3.09 -6.50 23.39
C ASN A 13 1.82 -5.78 23.83
N GLY A 14 0.67 -6.45 23.68
CA GLY A 14 -0.58 -6.01 24.29
C GLY A 14 -1.66 -5.57 23.31
N LEU A 15 -1.50 -5.85 22.01
CA LEU A 15 -2.56 -5.73 21.02
C LEU A 15 -2.47 -6.86 20.00
N ASP A 16 -3.52 -7.68 19.92
CA ASP A 16 -3.63 -8.74 18.90
C ASP A 16 -4.42 -8.21 17.70
N ARG A 17 -3.82 -7.24 16.99
CA ARG A 17 -4.39 -6.62 15.78
C ARG A 17 -3.30 -6.39 14.75
N THR A 18 -3.69 -6.47 13.48
CA THR A 18 -2.82 -6.21 12.33
C THR A 18 -3.23 -4.90 11.66
N LEU A 19 -2.27 -4.01 11.44
CA LEU A 19 -2.37 -2.84 10.58
C LEU A 19 -2.01 -3.25 9.15
N VAL A 20 -2.95 -3.10 8.21
CA VAL A 20 -2.67 -3.29 6.79
C VAL A 20 -2.40 -1.93 6.17
N LEU A 21 -1.23 -1.79 5.55
CA LEU A 21 -0.82 -0.56 4.86
C LEU A 21 -0.96 -0.75 3.35
N LEU A 22 -1.70 0.17 2.73
CA LEU A 22 -1.89 0.26 1.28
C LEU A 22 -1.31 1.60 0.84
N HIS A 23 -0.20 1.54 0.10
CA HIS A 23 0.47 2.75 -0.40
C HIS A 23 -0.35 3.45 -1.49
N GLY A 24 -0.06 4.73 -1.72
CA GLY A 24 -0.67 5.53 -2.79
C GLY A 24 -0.10 5.23 -4.19
N TYR A 25 -0.67 5.84 -5.22
CA TYR A 25 -0.20 5.69 -6.60
C TYR A 25 1.25 6.18 -6.76
N GLY A 26 2.11 5.36 -7.37
CA GLY A 26 3.52 5.70 -7.59
C GLY A 26 4.46 5.37 -6.43
N ALA A 27 3.91 5.05 -5.26
CA ALA A 27 4.66 4.56 -4.09
C ALA A 27 4.85 3.03 -4.17
N ASP A 28 5.49 2.44 -3.15
CA ASP A 28 5.64 0.99 -2.98
C ASP A 28 5.40 0.55 -1.51
N GLU A 29 5.60 -0.75 -1.24
CA GLU A 29 5.38 -1.35 0.08
C GLU A 29 6.30 -0.81 1.19
N HIS A 30 7.34 -0.03 0.89
CA HIS A 30 8.26 0.54 1.88
C HIS A 30 7.81 1.91 2.40
N ASP A 31 7.12 2.70 1.59
CA ASP A 31 6.87 4.13 1.88
C ASP A 31 6.07 4.38 3.16
N LEU A 32 5.12 3.50 3.49
CA LEU A 32 4.29 3.64 4.69
C LEU A 32 4.84 2.93 5.93
N LEU A 33 5.87 2.09 5.81
CA LEU A 33 6.40 1.35 6.96
C LEU A 33 6.85 2.24 8.14
N PRO A 34 7.52 3.40 7.92
CA PRO A 34 7.98 4.24 9.03
C PRO A 34 6.86 4.71 9.97
N ILE A 35 5.64 4.90 9.47
CA ILE A 35 4.52 5.40 10.29
C ILE A 35 3.86 4.30 11.13
N ALA A 36 4.14 3.01 10.87
CA ALA A 36 3.44 1.89 11.51
C ALA A 36 3.54 1.92 13.04
N HIS A 37 4.75 2.11 13.59
CA HIS A 37 4.97 2.19 15.03
C HIS A 37 4.72 3.59 15.60
N GLU A 38 4.64 4.62 14.77
CA GLU A 38 4.17 5.95 15.20
C GLU A 38 2.67 5.96 15.49
N LEU A 39 1.88 5.15 14.75
CA LEU A 39 0.44 5.00 14.98
C LEU A 39 0.15 4.24 16.29
N ASP A 40 0.71 3.04 16.44
CA ASP A 40 0.70 2.29 17.70
C ASP A 40 1.80 1.21 17.64
N PRO A 41 2.81 1.24 18.52
CA PRO A 41 3.90 0.26 18.51
C PRO A 41 3.46 -1.16 18.87
N ARG A 42 2.23 -1.36 19.35
CA ARG A 42 1.67 -2.68 19.67
C ARG A 42 1.04 -3.37 18.46
N LEU A 43 0.85 -2.67 17.34
CA LEU A 43 0.31 -3.25 16.11
C LEU A 43 1.39 -4.06 15.39
N ARG A 44 1.05 -5.28 14.96
CA ARG A 44 1.75 -5.93 13.84
C ARG A 44 1.37 -5.18 12.56
N ALA A 45 2.32 -4.85 11.70
CA ALA A 45 2.02 -4.18 10.43
C ALA A 45 2.38 -5.06 9.22
N VAL A 46 1.52 -5.04 8.21
CA VAL A 46 1.71 -5.70 6.92
C VAL A 46 1.50 -4.66 5.84
N SER A 47 2.56 -4.34 5.10
CA SER A 47 2.54 -3.40 3.99
C SER A 47 2.51 -4.14 2.67
N LEU A 48 1.49 -3.90 1.85
CA LEU A 48 1.27 -4.64 0.61
C LEU A 48 1.83 -3.88 -0.60
N GLN A 49 2.43 -4.61 -1.52
CA GLN A 49 2.82 -4.10 -2.83
C GLN A 49 1.64 -4.21 -3.79
N ALA A 50 1.24 -3.09 -4.40
CA ALA A 50 0.23 -3.10 -5.45
C ALA A 50 0.73 -3.84 -6.71
N PRO A 51 -0.15 -4.53 -7.46
CA PRO A 51 0.26 -5.47 -8.51
C PRO A 51 0.80 -4.80 -9.78
N LEU A 52 0.37 -3.58 -10.10
CA LEU A 52 0.78 -2.89 -11.34
C LEU A 52 2.13 -2.20 -11.14
N SER A 53 3.06 -2.40 -12.08
CA SER A 53 4.31 -1.64 -12.13
C SER A 53 4.15 -0.41 -13.02
N LEU A 54 4.54 0.75 -12.50
CA LEU A 54 4.60 2.01 -13.26
C LEU A 54 6.02 2.30 -13.79
N GLY A 55 6.95 1.35 -13.61
CA GLY A 55 8.38 1.51 -13.88
C GLY A 55 9.20 1.76 -12.60
N GLY A 56 10.42 1.24 -12.57
CA GLY A 56 11.26 1.28 -11.37
C GLY A 56 10.59 0.61 -10.17
N ALA A 57 10.65 1.26 -9.00
CA ALA A 57 10.01 0.79 -7.77
C ALA A 57 8.50 1.10 -7.72
N MET A 58 8.00 2.02 -8.55
CA MET A 58 6.67 2.60 -8.45
C MET A 58 5.56 1.58 -8.74
N ARG A 59 4.54 1.55 -7.89
CA ARG A 59 3.42 0.62 -7.96
C ARG A 59 2.06 1.31 -7.98
N ALA A 60 1.05 0.62 -8.49
CA ALA A 60 -0.33 1.06 -8.47
C ALA A 60 -1.32 -0.10 -8.33
N TRP A 61 -2.47 0.19 -7.71
CA TRP A 61 -3.59 -0.75 -7.57
C TRP A 61 -4.42 -0.82 -8.84
N PHE A 62 -4.58 0.33 -9.51
CA PHE A 62 -5.27 0.52 -10.78
C PHE A 62 -4.62 1.70 -11.51
N ASN A 63 -4.79 1.78 -12.83
CA ASN A 63 -4.23 2.86 -13.63
C ASN A 63 -4.93 4.20 -13.37
N LEU A 64 -4.15 5.28 -13.38
CA LEU A 64 -4.64 6.65 -13.43
C LEU A 64 -4.26 7.28 -14.76
N ALA A 65 -5.18 8.02 -15.35
CA ALA A 65 -4.92 8.88 -16.50
C ALA A 65 -4.97 10.34 -16.06
N GLN A 66 -4.04 11.16 -16.56
CA GLN A 66 -4.02 12.59 -16.32
C GLN A 66 -4.02 13.34 -17.64
N ASP A 67 -4.98 14.25 -17.79
CA ASP A 67 -5.08 15.15 -18.94
C ASP A 67 -5.36 16.60 -18.49
N ALA A 68 -5.63 17.50 -19.44
CA ALA A 68 -5.90 18.91 -19.15
C ALA A 68 -7.16 19.14 -18.27
N ARG A 69 -8.02 18.14 -18.12
CA ARG A 69 -9.25 18.17 -17.30
C ARG A 69 -9.04 17.59 -15.90
N GLY A 70 -7.87 17.02 -15.60
CA GLY A 70 -7.51 16.49 -14.29
C GLY A 70 -7.16 15.01 -14.31
N ILE A 71 -7.35 14.35 -13.17
CA ILE A 71 -7.06 12.93 -12.97
C ILE A 71 -8.35 12.12 -13.11
N SER A 72 -8.29 11.04 -13.88
CA SER A 72 -9.39 10.08 -14.06
C SER A 72 -8.89 8.64 -13.91
N PHE A 73 -9.81 7.70 -13.68
CA PHE A 73 -9.55 6.27 -13.58
C PHE A 73 -10.72 5.47 -14.15
N ASP A 74 -10.49 4.20 -14.48
CA ASP A 74 -11.55 3.27 -14.86
C ASP A 74 -12.18 2.63 -13.61
N PRO A 75 -13.49 2.84 -13.34
CA PRO A 75 -14.16 2.26 -12.19
C PRO A 75 -14.21 0.74 -12.19
N ASP A 76 -14.20 0.09 -13.36
CA ASP A 76 -14.25 -1.36 -13.45
C ASP A 76 -12.89 -1.95 -13.08
N GLU A 77 -11.80 -1.36 -13.57
CA GLU A 77 -10.44 -1.72 -13.16
C GLU A 77 -10.24 -1.58 -11.64
N ALA A 78 -10.73 -0.47 -11.06
CA ALA A 78 -10.62 -0.23 -9.63
C ALA A 78 -11.39 -1.24 -8.75
N ARG A 79 -12.39 -1.95 -9.31
CA ARG A 79 -13.14 -2.99 -8.61
C ARG A 79 -12.51 -4.38 -8.74
N GLU A 80 -11.68 -4.58 -9.75
CA GLU A 80 -11.00 -5.85 -10.01
C GLU A 80 -9.70 -6.03 -9.19
N GLY A 81 -9.20 -4.95 -8.59
CA GLY A 81 -8.00 -4.92 -7.75
C GLY A 81 -8.12 -5.62 -6.40
#